data_AF-A0AAV5D1Y1-F1
#
_entry.id   AF-A0AAV5D1Y1-F1
#
_cell.length_a   1.000
_cell.length_b   1.000
_cell.length_c   1.000
_cell.angle_alpha   90.00
_cell.angle_beta   90.00
_cell.angle_gamma   90.00
#
_symmetry.space_group_name_H-M   'P 1'
#
loop_
_entity.id
_entity.type
_entity.pdbx_description
1 polymer ?
#
loop_
_entity_poly.entity_id
_entity_poly.type
_entity_poly.pdbx_seq_one_letter_code
_entity_poly.pdbx_strand_id
1 'polypeptide(L)'
;MSTIMFDSSFTQFKLEYPEKKLAIGACKSSEDISAGGHLWRIDCYPRGEINELNGEYVSVFLKLLSNSKNVKVIFEAFVIDRDGRPSLSCKEVFKALPTR
;
A
#
# COMPACT_ATOMS: atom_id res chain seq x y z
N MET A 1 -5.66 9.59 32.84
CA MET A 1 -5.71 8.20 32.36
C MET A 1 -5.63 8.26 30.84
N SER A 2 -4.53 7.82 30.22
CA SER A 2 -4.39 7.85 28.76
C SER A 2 -4.95 6.55 28.21
N THR A 3 -6.11 6.61 27.55
CA THR A 3 -6.67 5.47 26.82
C THR A 3 -5.75 5.17 25.65
N ILE A 4 -5.14 3.99 25.65
CA ILE A 4 -4.36 3.49 24.51
C ILE A 4 -5.37 3.19 23.40
N MET A 5 -5.64 4.16 22.54
CA MET A 5 -6.53 4.01 21.40
C MET A 5 -5.75 3.35 20.26
N PHE A 6 -6.06 2.09 19.96
CA PHE A 6 -5.64 1.46 18.72
C PHE A 6 -6.52 2.01 17.60
N ASP A 7 -6.07 3.08 16.98
CA ASP A 7 -6.75 3.66 15.83
C ASP A 7 -6.46 2.78 14.60
N SER A 8 -7.53 2.19 14.04
CA SER A 8 -7.49 1.41 12.81
C SER A 8 -8.26 2.17 11.73
N SER A 9 -7.69 2.20 10.53
CA SER A 9 -8.38 2.75 9.36
C SER A 9 -8.41 1.71 8.26
N PHE A 10 -9.45 1.76 7.45
CA PHE A 10 -9.53 1.01 6.21
C PHE A 10 -9.64 2.01 5.07
N THR A 11 -8.72 1.93 4.11
CA THR A 11 -8.78 2.75 2.89
C THR A 11 -8.82 1.83 1.68
N GLN A 12 -9.84 1.99 0.86
CA GLN A 12 -9.91 1.32 -0.43
C GLN A 12 -9.09 2.11 -1.45
N PHE A 13 -8.05 1.48 -1.99
CA PHE A 13 -7.31 2.03 -3.12
C PHE A 13 -7.83 1.42 -4.42
N LYS A 14 -8.67 2.17 -5.14
CA LYS A 14 -9.21 1.72 -6.43
C LYS A 14 -8.22 2.03 -7.55
N LEU A 15 -7.52 1.00 -8.02
CA LEU A 15 -6.66 1.11 -9.17
C LEU A 15 -7.48 0.89 -10.45
N GLU A 16 -7.83 1.98 -11.13
CA GLU A 16 -8.28 1.89 -12.53
C GLU A 16 -7.07 1.55 -13.41
N TYR A 17 -7.01 0.29 -13.83
CA TYR A 17 -5.94 -0.25 -14.67
C TYR A 17 -6.33 -0.14 -16.15
N PRO A 18 -5.76 0.81 -16.92
CA PRO A 18 -5.98 0.81 -18.35
C PRO A 18 -5.25 -0.40 -18.96
N GLU A 19 -5.94 -1.16 -19.80
CA GLU A 19 -5.36 -2.29 -20.56
C GLU A 19 -4.18 -1.89 -21.46
N LYS A 20 -3.90 -0.59 -21.59
CA LYS A 20 -2.78 -0.03 -22.35
C LYS A 20 -1.52 0.02 -21.49
N LYS A 21 -0.66 -0.98 -21.70
CA LYS A 21 0.76 -1.11 -21.30
C LYS A 21 1.35 0.05 -20.49
N LEU A 22 1.16 0.04 -19.18
CA LEU A 22 2.00 0.83 -18.27
C LEU A 22 3.46 0.34 -18.40
N ALA A 23 4.41 1.26 -18.25
CA ALA A 23 5.82 0.91 -18.17
C ALA A 23 6.08 0.15 -16.85
N ILE A 24 7.10 -0.71 -16.83
CA ILE A 24 7.59 -1.25 -15.55
C ILE A 24 8.13 -0.07 -14.73
N GLY A 25 7.89 -0.08 -13.42
CA GLY A 25 8.20 1.04 -12.54
C GLY A 25 7.18 2.18 -12.55
N ALA A 26 6.13 2.13 -13.38
CA ALA A 26 5.06 3.13 -13.33
C ALA A 26 4.29 3.02 -12.00
N CYS A 27 4.29 4.10 -11.23
CA CYS A 27 3.65 4.19 -9.91
C CYS A 27 2.35 5.00 -9.98
N LYS A 28 1.34 4.55 -9.24
CA LYS A 28 0.17 5.35 -8.88
C LYS A 28 0.03 5.39 -7.37
N SER A 29 -0.03 6.59 -6.81
CA SER A 29 -0.20 6.83 -5.38
C SER A 29 -1.67 7.04 -5.00
N SER A 30 -2.03 6.68 -3.77
CA SER A 30 -3.27 7.07 -3.12
C SER A 30 -3.25 8.54 -2.68
N GLU A 31 -4.42 9.02 -2.26
CA GLU A 31 -4.49 10.17 -1.37
C GLU A 31 -3.81 9.85 -0.02
N ASP A 32 -3.53 10.89 0.76
CA ASP A 32 -2.92 10.73 2.06
C ASP A 32 -3.95 10.20 3.07
N ILE A 33 -3.56 9.18 3.83
CA ILE A 33 -4.42 8.46 4.76
C ILE A 33 -4.00 8.84 6.18
N SER A 34 -4.94 9.34 6.98
CA SER A 34 -4.71 9.59 8.41
C SER A 34 -5.14 8.38 9.22
N ALA A 35 -4.19 7.74 9.92
CA ALA A 35 -4.44 6.55 10.74
C ALA A 35 -3.36 6.36 11.80
N GLY A 36 -3.75 5.97 13.01
CA GLY A 36 -2.80 5.72 14.10
C GLY A 36 -2.06 6.97 14.56
N GLY A 37 -2.61 8.16 14.31
CA GLY A 37 -1.91 9.44 14.53
C GLY A 37 -0.79 9.73 13.52
N HIS A 38 -0.73 8.97 12.42
CA HIS A 38 0.27 9.12 11.37
C HIS A 38 -0.38 9.40 10.03
N LEU A 39 0.42 9.99 9.12
CA LEU A 39 0.04 10.19 7.73
C LEU A 39 0.72 9.14 6.86
N TRP A 40 -0.07 8.46 6.05
CA TRP A 40 0.35 7.34 5.21
C TRP A 40 -0.01 7.58 3.75
N ARG A 41 0.64 6.85 2.85
CA ARG A 41 0.30 6.79 1.43
C ARG A 41 0.53 5.39 0.91
N ILE A 42 -0.34 4.94 0.02
CA ILE A 42 -0.16 3.68 -0.71
C ILE A 42 0.41 4.01 -2.08
N ASP A 43 1.55 3.41 -2.40
CA ASP A 43 2.14 3.44 -3.75
C ASP A 43 1.97 2.08 -4.40
N CYS A 44 1.31 2.06 -5.57
CA CYS A 44 1.06 0.85 -6.33
C CYS A 44 1.81 0.89 -7.66
N TYR A 45 2.56 -0.17 -7.93
CA TYR A 45 3.27 -0.41 -9.18
C TYR A 45 2.62 -1.61 -9.88
N PRO A 46 1.72 -1.38 -10.85
CA PRO A 46 0.90 -2.45 -11.43
C PRO A 46 1.70 -3.49 -12.23
N ARG A 47 2.90 -3.11 -12.68
CA ARG A 47 3.87 -4.00 -13.34
C ARG A 47 5.16 -4.10 -12.55
N GLY A 48 5.09 -3.96 -11.23
CA GLY A 48 6.24 -4.05 -10.34
C GLY A 48 7.15 -2.83 -10.38
N GLU A 49 7.92 -2.64 -9.32
CA GLU A 49 8.92 -1.56 -9.21
C GLU A 49 10.25 -1.93 -9.87
N ILE A 50 10.65 -3.21 -9.80
CA ILE A 50 11.92 -3.76 -10.28
C ILE A 50 11.76 -4.22 -11.74
N ASN A 51 12.58 -3.66 -12.63
CA ASN A 51 12.55 -3.94 -14.08
C ASN A 51 12.98 -5.37 -14.41
N GLU A 52 13.92 -5.92 -13.65
CA GLU A 52 14.54 -7.23 -13.84
C GLU A 52 13.57 -8.39 -13.63
N LEU A 53 12.38 -8.13 -13.06
CA LEU A 53 11.33 -9.10 -12.82
C LEU A 53 10.22 -9.08 -13.90
N ASN A 54 10.51 -8.52 -15.08
CA ASN A 54 9.67 -8.51 -16.30
C ASN A 54 8.26 -7.89 -16.17
N GLY A 55 7.94 -7.35 -15.01
CA GLY A 55 6.66 -6.73 -14.70
C GLY A 55 5.47 -7.68 -14.71
N GLU A 56 5.70 -8.92 -14.29
CA GLU A 56 4.68 -9.97 -14.13
C GLU A 56 4.17 -10.08 -12.69
N TYR A 57 4.33 -9.02 -11.90
CA TYR A 57 3.92 -8.93 -10.51
C TYR A 57 3.47 -7.50 -10.20
N VAL A 58 2.69 -7.36 -9.13
CA VAL A 58 2.26 -6.06 -8.59
C VAL A 58 3.05 -5.78 -7.33
N SER A 59 3.63 -4.59 -7.22
CA SER A 59 4.21 -4.11 -5.96
C SER A 59 3.27 -3.11 -5.30
N VAL A 60 3.06 -3.26 -4.00
CA VAL A 60 2.27 -2.33 -3.18
C VAL A 60 3.11 -1.94 -1.98
N PHE A 61 3.28 -0.64 -1.75
CA PHE A 61 4.05 -0.11 -0.64
C PHE A 61 3.17 0.78 0.23
N LEU A 62 3.22 0.57 1.54
CA LEU A 62 2.68 1.49 2.52
C LEU A 62 3.79 2.43 3.00
N LYS A 63 3.73 3.70 2.61
CA LYS A 63 4.71 4.73 2.94
C LYS A 63 4.24 5.57 4.13
N LEU A 64 5.13 5.74 5.10
CA LEU A 64 4.94 6.66 6.22
C LEU A 64 5.41 8.06 5.81
N LEU A 65 4.48 9.02 5.74
CA LEU A 65 4.78 10.42 5.38
C LEU A 65 5.11 11.28 6.61
N SER A 66 4.65 10.89 7.80
CA SER A 66 4.99 11.62 9.03
C SER A 66 6.44 11.35 9.46
N ASN A 67 7.10 12.36 10.06
CA ASN A 67 8.44 12.23 10.64
C ASN A 67 8.40 11.43 11.96
N SER A 68 8.16 10.12 11.87
CA SER A 68 8.13 9.20 13.01
C SER A 68 9.07 8.02 12.78
N LYS A 69 9.60 7.46 13.87
CA LYS A 69 10.49 6.30 13.86
C LYS A 69 9.85 5.17 14.65
N ASN A 70 10.14 3.92 14.26
CA ASN A 70 9.68 2.70 14.94
C ASN A 70 8.15 2.53 14.99
N VAL A 71 7.43 2.98 13.97
CA VAL A 71 5.99 2.76 13.87
C VAL A 71 5.74 1.28 13.49
N LYS A 72 4.95 0.59 14.31
CA LYS A 72 4.51 -0.79 14.04
C LYS A 72 3.14 -0.73 13.41
N VAL A 73 2.98 -1.40 12.28
CA VAL A 73 1.69 -1.53 11.60
C VAL A 73 1.43 -2.97 11.24
N ILE A 74 0.15 -3.32 11.25
CA ILE A 74 -0.36 -4.50 10.57
C ILE A 74 -1.08 -3.97 9.35
N PHE A 75 -0.71 -4.43 8.17
CA PHE A 75 -1.47 -4.16 6.97
C PHE A 75 -1.85 -5.47 6.30
N GLU A 76 -3.01 -5.46 5.65
CA GLU A 76 -3.50 -6.56 4.84
C GLU A 76 -3.86 -6.00 3.47
N ALA A 77 -3.34 -6.63 2.42
CA ALA A 77 -3.61 -6.23 1.04
C ALA A 77 -4.17 -7.43 0.27
N PHE A 78 -5.19 -7.17 -0.54
CA PHE A 78 -5.77 -8.12 -1.47
C PHE A 78 -6.17 -7.38 -2.74
N VAL A 79 -6.09 -8.06 -3.88
CA VAL A 79 -6.50 -7.54 -5.18
C VAL A 79 -7.90 -8.04 -5.44
N ILE A 80 -8.81 -7.17 -5.89
CA ILE A 80 -10.13 -7.59 -6.37
C ILE A 80 -10.10 -7.53 -7.89
N ASP A 81 -10.45 -8.64 -8.56
CA ASP A 81 -10.56 -8.66 -10.02
C ASP A 81 -11.82 -7.93 -10.52
N ARG A 82 -12.00 -7.88 -11.84
CA ARG A 82 -13.16 -7.21 -12.46
C ARG A 82 -14.50 -7.89 -12.15
N ASP A 83 -14.47 -9.16 -11.79
CA ASP A 83 -15.64 -9.95 -11.43
C ASP A 83 -15.98 -9.83 -9.93
N GLY A 84 -15.22 -9.00 -9.19
CA GLY A 84 -15.40 -8.80 -7.76
C GLY A 84 -14.79 -9.90 -6.90
N ARG A 85 -13.97 -10.81 -7.48
CA ARG A 85 -13.34 -11.90 -6.71
C ARG A 85 -12.03 -11.41 -6.10
N PRO A 86 -11.86 -11.57 -4.77
CA PRO A 86 -10.60 -11.25 -4.13
C PRO A 86 -9.54 -12.30 -4.46
N SER A 87 -8.30 -11.87 -4.64
CA SER A 87 -7.12 -12.72 -4.57
C SER A 87 -6.97 -13.29 -3.17
N LEU A 88 -6.11 -14.30 -3.01
CA LEU A 88 -5.64 -14.67 -1.68
C LEU A 88 -5.01 -13.43 -1.01
N SER A 89 -5.39 -13.18 0.25
CA SER A 89 -4.88 -12.06 1.04
C SER A 89 -3.42 -12.32 1.41
N CYS A 90 -2.54 -11.35 1.18
CA CYS A 90 -1.21 -11.37 1.77
C CYS A 90 -1.27 -10.61 3.10
N LYS A 91 -0.96 -11.29 4.21
CA LYS A 91 -0.86 -10.69 5.55
C LYS A 91 0.60 -10.60 5.93
N GLU A 92 1.08 -9.38 6.12
CA GLU A 92 2.47 -9.16 6.49
C GLU A 92 2.58 -8.11 7.58
N VAL A 93 3.46 -8.38 8.55
CA VAL A 93 3.74 -7.48 9.68
C VAL A 93 5.02 -6.74 9.37
N PHE A 94 4.92 -5.44 9.18
CA PHE A 94 6.06 -4.59 8.85
C PHE A 94 6.38 -3.59 9.96
N LYS A 95 7.67 -3.29 10.10
CA LYS A 95 8.10 -2.05 10.73
C LYS A 95 8.23 -1.01 9.63
N ALA A 96 7.39 0.02 9.66
CA ALA A 96 7.50 1.11 8.71
C ALA A 96 8.83 1.84 8.96
N LEU A 97 9.70 1.85 7.95
CA LEU A 97 10.91 2.66 7.95
C LEU A 97 10.57 4.03 7.33
N PRO A 98 11.12 5.13 7.86
CA PRO A 98 10.88 6.44 7.29
C PRO A 98 11.38 6.49 5.84
N THR A 99 10.60 7.13 4.97
CA THR A 99 11.09 7.49 3.63
C THR A 99 12.01 8.70 3.81
N ARG A 100 13.20 8.62 3.21
CA ARG A 100 14.26 9.63 3.35
C ARG A 100 13.94 10.88 2.56
#